data_AF-A0AAW9DJG3-F1
#
_entry.id   AF-A0AAW9DJG3-F1
#
_cell.length_a   1.000
_cell.length_b   1.000
_cell.length_c   1.000
_cell.angle_alpha   90.00
_cell.angle_beta   90.00
_cell.angle_gamma   90.00
#
_symmetry.space_group_name_H-M   'P 1'
#
loop_
_entity.id
_entity.type
_entity.pdbx_description
1 polymer ?
#
loop_
_entity_poly.entity_id
_entity_poly.type
_entity_poly.pdbx_seq_one_letter_code
_entity_poly.pdbx_strand_id
1 'polypeptide(L)'
;RTKSGESFAVADLPGLIEGASQGVGLGTQFLRHIERTRVILHVLDMSASEGRDPYEDYVAINNELETYNLRLMERPQIIVANKMDMPEAAENLEEFKKKLAANYDEFDEL
;
A
#
# COMPACT_ATOMS: atom_id res chain seq x y z
N ARG A 1 -11.39 -16.00 -9.79
CA ARG A 1 -10.56 -16.94 -10.59
C ARG A 1 -9.99 -16.18 -11.76
N THR A 2 -8.73 -16.39 -12.09
CA THR A 2 -8.07 -15.81 -13.28
C THR A 2 -8.65 -16.45 -14.55
N LYS A 3 -8.31 -15.90 -15.73
CA LYS A 3 -8.68 -16.50 -17.03
C LYS A 3 -8.13 -17.93 -17.21
N SER A 4 -7.04 -18.27 -16.52
CA SER A 4 -6.44 -19.61 -16.45
C SER A 4 -7.12 -20.54 -15.43
N GLY A 5 -8.10 -20.06 -14.65
CA GLY A 5 -8.84 -20.86 -13.67
C GLY A 5 -8.23 -20.88 -12.26
N GLU A 6 -7.09 -20.22 -12.06
CA GLU A 6 -6.39 -20.10 -10.77
C GLU A 6 -7.14 -19.15 -9.83
N SER A 7 -6.98 -19.34 -8.52
CA SER A 7 -7.58 -18.48 -7.50
C SER A 7 -6.57 -18.11 -6.44
N PHE A 8 -6.61 -16.86 -6.00
CA PHE A 8 -5.86 -16.37 -4.85
C PHE A 8 -6.84 -15.80 -3.82
N ALA A 9 -6.43 -15.81 -2.56
CA ALA A 9 -7.15 -15.15 -1.49
C ALA A 9 -6.60 -13.72 -1.36
N VAL A 10 -7.50 -12.76 -1.20
CA VAL A 10 -7.17 -11.38 -0.84
C VAL A 10 -7.71 -11.17 0.57
N ALA A 11 -6.86 -10.64 1.44
CA ALA A 11 -7.26 -10.17 2.75
C ALA A 11 -6.93 -8.69 2.81
N ASP A 12 -7.87 -7.92 3.34
CA ASP A 12 -7.61 -6.52 3.64
C ASP A 12 -6.75 -6.44 4.90
N LEU A 13 -5.83 -5.48 4.92
CA LEU A 13 -5.04 -5.14 6.09
C LEU A 13 -5.75 -3.94 6.76
N PRO A 14 -6.69 -4.16 7.72
CA PRO A 14 -7.31 -3.07 8.46
C PRO A 14 -6.27 -2.08 8.96
N GLY A 15 -6.61 -0.80 8.74
CA GLY A 15 -5.75 0.36 8.92
C GLY A 15 -4.84 0.26 10.13
N LEU A 16 -3.54 0.36 9.86
CA LEU A 16 -2.49 0.71 10.80
C LEU A 16 -2.53 2.21 11.18
N ILE A 17 -3.66 2.90 10.92
CA ILE A 17 -3.92 4.29 11.31
C ILE A 17 -3.67 4.44 12.82
N GLU A 18 -3.09 5.59 13.21
CA GLU A 18 -2.80 5.98 14.61
C GLU A 18 -3.85 5.43 15.60
N GLY A 19 -3.44 4.44 16.41
CA GLY A 19 -4.27 3.82 17.45
C GLY A 19 -4.63 2.35 17.24
N ALA A 20 -4.47 1.78 16.04
CA ALA A 20 -4.64 0.33 15.83
C ALA A 20 -3.51 -0.48 16.50
N SER A 21 -2.33 0.11 16.65
CA SER A 21 -1.17 -0.46 17.35
C SER A 21 -1.31 -0.52 18.88
N GLN A 22 -2.29 0.18 19.48
CA GLN A 22 -2.53 0.15 20.93
C GLN A 22 -3.32 -1.09 21.42
N GLY A 23 -3.49 -2.10 20.56
CA GLY A 23 -3.63 -3.47 21.04
C GLY A 23 -5.00 -3.85 21.63
N VAL A 24 -6.11 -3.38 21.05
CA VAL A 24 -7.44 -3.89 21.39
C VAL A 24 -8.10 -4.52 20.16
N GLY A 25 -7.75 -5.78 19.86
CA GLY A 25 -8.63 -6.67 19.08
C GLY A 25 -8.09 -7.33 17.82
N LEU A 26 -6.91 -6.98 17.30
CA LEU A 26 -6.30 -7.68 16.16
C LEU A 26 -5.59 -8.95 16.65
N GLY A 27 -6.37 -9.95 17.08
CA GLY A 27 -5.87 -11.15 17.75
C GLY A 27 -4.83 -11.94 16.94
N THR A 28 -4.14 -12.88 17.61
CA THR A 28 -3.11 -13.81 17.08
C THR A 28 -3.50 -14.51 15.77
N GLN A 29 -4.78 -14.58 15.45
CA GLN A 29 -5.28 -15.13 14.20
C GLN A 29 -5.02 -14.20 13.00
N PHE A 30 -5.16 -12.88 13.15
CA PHE A 30 -4.94 -11.91 12.07
C PHE A 30 -3.46 -11.81 11.69
N LEU A 31 -2.56 -11.75 12.68
CA LEU A 31 -1.11 -11.84 12.52
C LEU A 31 -0.67 -13.04 11.67
N ARG A 32 -1.23 -14.22 11.92
CA ARG A 32 -0.96 -15.44 11.14
C ARG A 32 -1.43 -15.39 9.69
N HIS A 33 -2.39 -14.53 9.34
CA HIS A 33 -2.81 -14.35 7.95
C HIS A 33 -1.82 -13.47 7.20
N ILE A 34 -1.37 -12.38 7.82
CA ILE A 34 -0.37 -11.48 7.24
C ILE A 34 0.94 -12.23 7.00
N GLU A 35 1.40 -13.06 7.94
CA GLU A 35 2.61 -13.87 7.74
C GLU A 35 2.55 -14.82 6.53
N ARG A 36 1.35 -15.15 6.03
CA ARG A 36 1.16 -15.98 4.83
C ARG A 36 0.95 -15.19 3.55
N THR A 37 0.73 -13.88 3.61
CA THR A 37 0.60 -13.08 2.38
C THR A 37 1.95 -13.04 1.67
N ARG A 38 1.92 -13.21 0.34
CA ARG A 38 3.13 -13.30 -0.49
C ARG A 38 3.45 -11.98 -1.19
N VAL A 39 2.45 -11.11 -1.33
CA VAL A 39 2.49 -9.85 -2.04
C VAL A 39 1.66 -8.85 -1.25
N ILE A 40 2.08 -7.59 -1.20
CA ILE A 40 1.36 -6.48 -0.60
C ILE A 40 0.89 -5.55 -1.71
N LEU A 41 -0.36 -5.07 -1.62
CA LEU A 41 -0.95 -4.14 -2.57
C LEU A 41 -1.18 -2.79 -1.87
N HIS A 42 -0.48 -1.75 -2.30
CA HIS A 42 -0.65 -0.38 -1.82
C HIS A 42 -1.69 0.31 -2.69
N VAL A 43 -2.92 0.40 -2.20
CA VAL A 43 -4.00 1.08 -2.92
C VAL A 43 -4.01 2.55 -2.51
N LEU A 44 -3.56 3.43 -3.39
CA LEU A 44 -3.37 4.86 -3.11
C LEU A 44 -4.39 5.70 -3.87
N ASP A 45 -5.00 6.66 -3.19
CA ASP A 45 -5.94 7.59 -3.82
C ASP A 45 -5.18 8.70 -4.55
N MET A 46 -5.14 8.64 -5.88
CA MET A 46 -4.47 9.66 -6.69
C MET A 46 -5.27 10.96 -6.81
N SER A 47 -6.55 10.99 -6.46
CA SER A 47 -7.36 12.21 -6.55
C SER A 47 -7.00 13.27 -5.51
N ALA A 48 -6.25 12.91 -4.47
CA ALA A 48 -5.98 13.78 -3.31
C ALA A 48 -7.29 14.37 -2.70
N SER A 49 -8.41 13.64 -2.81
CA SER A 49 -9.75 14.16 -2.49
C SER A 49 -9.94 14.65 -1.05
N GLU A 50 -9.11 14.19 -0.12
CA GLU A 50 -9.12 14.59 1.30
C GLU A 50 -8.02 15.62 1.64
N GLY A 51 -7.37 16.21 0.63
CA GLY A 51 -6.23 17.11 0.82
C GLY A 51 -4.95 16.38 1.25
N ARG A 52 -4.90 15.06 1.06
CA ARG A 52 -3.74 14.20 1.35
C ARG A 52 -2.90 14.01 0.09
N ASP A 53 -1.59 14.07 0.24
CA ASP A 53 -0.64 13.81 -0.84
C ASP A 53 -0.44 12.30 -1.02
N PRO A 54 -0.63 11.73 -2.24
CA PRO A 54 -0.53 10.29 -2.45
C PRO A 54 0.85 9.69 -2.12
N TYR A 55 1.91 10.49 -2.24
CA TYR A 55 3.26 10.05 -1.89
C TYR A 55 3.47 10.02 -0.38
N GLU A 56 2.95 11.01 0.34
CA GLU A 56 2.94 10.98 1.80
C GLU A 56 2.15 9.79 2.35
N ASP A 57 0.99 9.47 1.75
CA ASP A 57 0.21 8.28 2.11
C ASP A 57 1.03 6.99 1.89
N TYR A 58 1.76 6.88 0.77
CA TYR A 58 2.65 5.74 0.50
C TYR A 58 3.75 5.60 1.55
N VAL A 59 4.42 6.71 1.90
CA VAL A 59 5.49 6.72 2.90
C VAL A 59 4.94 6.36 4.28
N ALA A 60 3.78 6.90 4.67
CA ALA A 60 3.13 6.59 5.94
C ALA A 60 2.81 5.10 6.06
N ILE A 61 2.19 4.50 5.03
CA ILE A 61 1.87 3.07 5.01
C ILE A 61 3.14 2.23 5.14
N ASN A 62 4.22 2.59 4.45
CA ASN A 62 5.49 1.84 4.55
C ASN A 62 6.13 1.93 5.93
N ASN A 63 6.14 3.10 6.56
CA ASN A 63 6.62 3.27 7.93
C ASN A 63 5.79 2.44 8.93
N GLU A 64 4.48 2.35 8.71
CA GLU A 64 3.58 1.52 9.51
C GLU A 64 3.88 0.03 9.35
N LEU A 65 4.07 -0.44 8.11
CA LEU A 65 4.45 -1.83 7.82
C LEU A 65 5.81 -2.19 8.45
N GLU A 66 6.78 -1.28 8.38
CA GLU A 66 8.09 -1.42 8.99
C GLU A 66 7.99 -1.58 10.52
N THR A 67 7.19 -0.72 11.16
CA THR A 67 6.94 -0.73 12.61
C THR A 67 6.27 -2.02 13.06
N TYR A 68 5.39 -2.58 12.22
CA TYR A 68 4.68 -3.81 12.54
C TYR A 68 5.58 -5.05 12.44
N ASN A 69 6.27 -5.23 11.30
CA ASN A 69 7.20 -6.33 11.09
C ASN A 69 8.09 -6.06 9.86
N LEU A 70 9.40 -5.89 10.10
CA LEU A 70 10.42 -5.68 9.06
C LEU A 70 10.37 -6.70 7.90
N ARG A 71 9.95 -7.96 8.16
CA ARG A 71 9.83 -9.00 7.13
C ARG A 71 8.72 -8.73 6.12
N LEU A 72 7.81 -7.79 6.38
CA LEU A 72 6.79 -7.37 5.43
C LEU A 72 7.38 -6.47 4.34
N MET A 73 8.43 -5.71 4.67
CA MET A 73 9.14 -4.85 3.71
C MET A 73 9.94 -5.67 2.69
N GLU A 74 10.35 -6.89 3.04
CA GLU A 74 11.04 -7.81 2.12
C GLU A 74 10.11 -8.42 1.05
N ARG A 75 8.80 -8.19 1.14
CA ARG A 75 7.84 -8.80 0.23
C ARG A 75 7.66 -7.96 -1.01
N PRO A 76 7.40 -8.58 -2.16
CA PRO A 76 6.99 -7.85 -3.35
C PRO A 76 5.78 -6.95 -3.04
N GLN A 77 5.95 -5.65 -3.29
CA GLN A 77 4.91 -4.65 -3.16
C GLN A 77 4.43 -4.21 -4.54
N ILE A 78 3.13 -3.98 -4.69
CA ILE A 78 2.52 -3.47 -5.91
C ILE A 78 1.75 -2.21 -5.56
N ILE A 79 2.10 -1.09 -6.20
CA ILE A 79 1.38 0.17 -6.06
C ILE A 79 0.21 0.17 -7.04
N VAL A 80 -0.98 0.45 -6.51
CA VAL A 80 -2.24 0.52 -7.26
C VAL A 80 -2.76 1.95 -7.17
N ALA A 81 -2.62 2.69 -8.26
CA ALA A 81 -3.17 4.03 -8.43
C ALA A 81 -4.71 3.95 -8.54
N ASN A 82 -5.41 4.37 -7.49
CA ASN A 82 -6.87 4.34 -7.39
C ASN A 82 -7.48 5.73 -7.61
N LYS A 83 -8.79 5.78 -7.92
CA LYS A 83 -9.56 6.99 -8.25
C LYS A 83 -9.01 7.80 -9.44
N MET A 84 -8.44 7.12 -10.43
CA MET A 84 -7.89 7.72 -11.66
C MET A 84 -8.95 8.37 -12.57
N ASP A 85 -10.23 8.18 -12.26
CA ASP A 85 -11.36 8.84 -12.92
C ASP A 85 -11.53 10.32 -12.50
N MET A 86 -10.84 10.75 -11.44
CA MET A 86 -10.92 12.13 -10.94
C MET A 86 -10.00 13.09 -11.75
N PRO A 87 -10.39 14.37 -11.92
CA PRO A 87 -9.64 15.32 -12.74
C PRO A 87 -8.17 15.50 -12.34
N GLU A 88 -7.89 15.57 -11.04
CA GLU A 88 -6.56 15.83 -10.47
C GLU A 88 -5.67 14.59 -10.45
N ALA A 89 -6.24 13.40 -10.66
CA ALA A 89 -5.53 12.14 -10.45
C ALA A 89 -4.39 11.89 -11.43
N ALA A 90 -4.51 12.37 -12.67
CA ALA A 90 -3.47 12.20 -13.68
C ALA A 90 -2.21 13.02 -13.33
N GLU A 91 -2.38 14.27 -12.91
CA GLU A 91 -1.27 15.16 -12.52
C GLU A 91 -0.60 14.65 -11.24
N ASN A 92 -1.40 14.30 -10.23
CA ASN A 92 -0.89 13.73 -8.98
C ASN A 92 -0.12 12.41 -9.21
N LEU A 93 -0.56 11.57 -10.15
CA LEU A 93 0.17 10.34 -10.49
C LEU A 93 1.54 10.65 -11.13
N GLU A 94 1.63 11.67 -11.99
CA GLU A 94 2.92 12.09 -12.54
C GLU A 94 3.88 12.60 -11.46
N GLU A 95 3.39 13.43 -10.54
CA GLU A 95 4.19 13.90 -9.41
C GLU A 95 4.61 12.75 -8.50
N PHE A 96 3.69 11.83 -8.20
CA PHE A 96 3.94 10.64 -7.40
C PHE A 96 5.07 9.79 -8.00
N LYS A 97 5.04 9.53 -9.32
CA LYS A 97 6.11 8.80 -10.02
C LYS A 97 7.46 9.50 -9.92
N LYS A 98 7.50 10.82 -10.13
CA LYS A 98 8.75 11.61 -9.99
C LYS A 98 9.32 11.49 -8.58
N LYS A 99 8.47 11.57 -7.55
CA LYS A 99 8.89 11.40 -6.16
C LYS A 99 9.40 9.97 -5.89
N LEU A 100 8.78 8.94 -6.45
CA LEU A 100 9.27 7.57 -6.34
C LEU A 100 10.65 7.39 -6.98
N ALA A 101 10.81 7.77 -8.25
CA ALA A 101 12.10 7.67 -8.95
C ALA A 101 13.21 8.48 -8.27
N ALA A 102 12.87 9.59 -7.61
CA ALA A 102 13.85 10.39 -6.87
C ALA A 102 14.31 9.75 -5.54
N ASN A 103 13.52 8.84 -4.95
CA ASN A 103 13.78 8.30 -3.61
C ASN A 103 14.05 6.79 -3.59
N TYR A 104 13.80 6.07 -4.68
CA TYR A 104 13.91 4.62 -4.76
C TYR A 104 14.45 4.19 -6.13
N ASP A 105 15.66 3.60 -6.13
CA ASP A 105 16.36 3.13 -7.35
C ASP A 105 15.52 2.12 -8.16
N GLU A 106 14.64 1.36 -7.50
CA GLU A 106 13.75 0.37 -8.12
C GLU A 106 12.71 1.00 -9.06
N PHE A 107 12.52 2.32 -8.98
CA PHE A 107 11.55 3.10 -9.74
C PHE A 107 12.20 4.09 -10.73
N ASP A 108 13.52 4.01 -10.97
CA ASP A 108 14.25 4.92 -11.85
C ASP A 108 13.72 4.97 -13.30
N GLU A 109 13.04 3.92 -13.76
CA GLU A 109 12.50 3.80 -15.12
C GLU A 109 11.04 4.27 -15.28
N LEU A 110 10.38 4.77 -14.20
CA LEU A 110 8.98 5.22 -14.20
C LEU A 110 8.76 6.64 -14.73
#